data_AF-X0UZ73-F1
#
_entry.id   AF-X0UZ73-F1
#
_cell.length_a   1.000
_cell.length_b   1.000
_cell.length_c   1.000
_cell.angle_alpha   90.00
_cell.angle_beta   90.00
_cell.angle_gamma   90.00
#
_symmetry.space_group_name_H-M   'P 1'
#
loop_
_entity.id
_entity.type
_entity.pdbx_description
1 polymer ?
#
loop_
_entity_poly.entity_id
_entity_poly.type
_entity_poly.pdbx_seq_one_letter_code
_entity_poly.pdbx_strand_id
1 'polypeptide(L)'
;YGNFSDGLISILSFGVVYFLIGGAQKQINNKLGFTVESLLKTFFISFAVVLLVVYFSVSGLGSKFSINNASVQQRIFNTISFSLDGLSIFVSVVMVLLAGVIICSDFKIKKNFLKVLLFASLVLLIIIDIISAWIVLLAGLSFLTVLAFLTGSFKKDMHQLLLPIFFVIISVLFIFIDIGGQNPDSFFIFPQEQYLEQSASYKVALNTIKEGPKNILIGSGPGTWLNDFLKNRPVAFNEESILWNSRLNYAGNYISDLIATKGVLGVLSYL
;
A
#
# COMPACT_ATOMS: atom_id res chain seq x y z
N TYR A 1 10.49 15.15 -0.64
CA TYR A 1 9.98 15.24 0.74
C TYR A 1 9.37 13.89 1.14
N GLY A 2 10.23 12.90 1.43
CA GLY A 2 9.80 11.53 1.72
C GLY A 2 10.71 10.77 2.68
N ASN A 3 11.73 11.39 3.26
CA ASN A 3 12.71 10.60 4.04
C ASN A 3 12.54 10.69 5.55
N PHE A 4 11.87 11.72 6.13
CA PHE A 4 11.66 11.81 7.59
C PHE A 4 10.48 12.73 8.03
N SER A 5 9.47 13.02 7.20
CA SER A 5 8.41 13.98 7.64
C SER A 5 7.43 13.42 8.66
N ASP A 6 7.34 12.10 8.79
CA ASP A 6 6.44 11.46 9.75
C ASP A 6 7.15 11.01 11.02
N GLY A 7 8.39 11.46 11.30
CA GLY A 7 9.15 10.97 12.46
C GLY A 7 8.35 11.02 13.76
N LEU A 8 7.78 12.17 14.12
CA LEU A 8 7.07 12.32 15.39
C LEU A 8 5.67 11.67 15.37
N ILE A 9 4.86 11.87 14.32
CA ILE A 9 3.54 11.25 14.23
C ILE A 9 3.66 9.73 14.10
N SER A 10 4.57 9.22 13.27
CA SER A 10 4.85 7.79 13.15
C SER A 10 5.37 7.22 14.47
N ILE A 11 6.33 7.87 15.14
CA ILE A 11 6.81 7.44 16.47
C ILE A 11 5.67 7.45 17.49
N LEU A 12 4.80 8.48 17.49
CA LEU A 12 3.63 8.52 18.37
C LEU A 12 2.61 7.44 18.01
N SER A 13 2.35 7.18 16.73
CA SER A 13 1.50 6.09 16.26
C SER A 13 2.08 4.73 16.68
N PHE A 14 3.39 4.54 16.56
CA PHE A 14 4.09 3.35 17.08
C PHE A 14 4.00 3.27 18.60
N GLY A 15 4.11 4.38 19.32
CA GLY A 15 3.91 4.45 20.76
C GLY A 15 2.50 4.05 21.16
N VAL A 16 1.48 4.56 20.47
CA VAL A 16 0.07 4.19 20.68
C VAL A 16 -0.15 2.70 20.38
N VAL A 17 0.37 2.21 19.26
CA VAL A 17 0.28 0.77 18.91
C VAL A 17 1.00 -0.10 19.94
N TYR A 18 2.19 0.31 20.39
CA TYR A 18 2.94 -0.38 21.43
C TYR A 18 2.19 -0.39 22.77
N PHE A 19 1.57 0.72 23.16
CA PHE A 19 0.74 0.78 24.38
C PHE A 19 -0.54 -0.05 24.25
N LEU A 20 -1.14 -0.11 23.05
CA LEU A 20 -2.30 -0.96 22.78
C LEU A 20 -1.93 -2.45 22.83
N ILE A 21 -0.80 -2.84 22.25
CA ILE A 21 -0.31 -4.23 22.26
C ILE A 21 0.18 -4.61 23.66
N GLY A 22 1.02 -3.78 24.28
CA GLY A 22 1.53 -3.99 25.64
C GLY A 22 0.40 -3.98 26.69
N GLY A 23 -0.61 -3.14 26.48
CA GLY A 23 -1.85 -3.12 27.26
C GLY A 23 -2.65 -4.41 27.10
N ALA A 24 -2.77 -4.95 25.88
CA ALA A 24 -3.44 -6.23 25.62
C ALA A 24 -2.65 -7.44 26.18
N GLN A 25 -1.31 -7.40 26.16
CA GLN A 25 -0.46 -8.50 26.57
C GLN A 25 -0.27 -8.61 28.09
N LYS A 26 -0.23 -7.48 28.82
CA LYS A 26 -0.17 -7.44 30.29
C LYS A 26 -1.43 -7.97 30.99
N GLN A 27 -2.40 -8.43 30.20
CA GLN A 27 -3.77 -8.65 30.59
C GLN A 27 -4.24 -10.10 30.54
N ILE A 28 -3.36 -11.03 30.15
CA ILE A 28 -3.53 -12.46 30.44
C ILE A 28 -3.74 -12.69 31.95
N ASN A 29 -3.35 -11.72 32.81
CA ASN A 29 -3.43 -11.80 34.27
C ASN A 29 -4.53 -10.98 34.98
N ASN A 30 -5.33 -10.10 34.35
CA ASN A 30 -6.38 -9.35 35.10
C ASN A 30 -7.58 -8.83 34.27
N LYS A 31 -8.76 -8.85 34.89
CA LYS A 31 -10.13 -8.73 34.31
C LYS A 31 -10.54 -7.37 33.67
N LEU A 32 -9.64 -6.41 33.43
CA LEU A 32 -10.04 -4.99 33.20
C LEU A 32 -9.45 -4.27 31.97
N GLY A 33 -9.23 -4.93 30.84
CA GLY A 33 -8.73 -4.22 29.65
C GLY A 33 -9.02 -4.85 28.28
N PHE A 34 -8.36 -4.28 27.27
CA PHE A 34 -8.53 -4.53 25.84
C PHE A 34 -8.14 -5.96 25.40
N THR A 35 -9.10 -6.69 24.83
CA THR A 35 -8.85 -7.97 24.16
C THR A 35 -8.33 -7.76 22.73
N VAL A 36 -7.64 -8.76 22.15
CA VAL A 36 -7.25 -8.78 20.72
C VAL A 36 -8.46 -8.53 19.82
N GLU A 37 -9.64 -9.04 20.21
CA GLU A 37 -10.92 -8.76 19.55
C GLU A 37 -11.24 -7.26 19.50
N SER A 38 -10.99 -6.53 20.59
CA SER A 38 -11.23 -5.08 20.67
C SER A 38 -10.30 -4.31 19.75
N LEU A 39 -9.03 -4.72 19.65
CA LEU A 39 -8.06 -4.14 18.72
C LEU A 39 -8.47 -4.37 17.27
N LEU A 40 -8.81 -5.61 16.90
CA LEU A 40 -9.29 -5.93 15.55
C LEU A 40 -10.57 -5.18 15.22
N LYS A 41 -11.52 -5.10 16.15
CA LYS A 41 -12.76 -4.34 15.96
C LYS A 41 -12.48 -2.86 15.74
N THR A 42 -11.59 -2.26 16.54
CA THR A 42 -11.20 -0.85 16.39
C THR A 42 -10.53 -0.62 15.04
N PHE A 43 -9.60 -1.49 14.66
CA PHE A 43 -8.94 -1.46 13.36
C PHE A 43 -9.94 -1.52 12.19
N PHE A 44 -10.89 -2.46 12.20
CA PHE A 44 -11.89 -2.57 11.14
C PHE A 44 -12.89 -1.42 11.10
N ILE A 45 -13.23 -0.83 12.25
CA ILE A 45 -14.05 0.40 12.29
C ILE A 45 -13.27 1.55 11.67
N SER A 46 -11.99 1.73 12.03
CA SER A 46 -11.13 2.75 11.42
C SER A 46 -11.01 2.53 9.91
N PHE A 47 -10.80 1.29 9.47
CA PHE A 47 -10.75 0.96 8.05
C PHE A 47 -12.07 1.26 7.32
N ALA A 48 -13.22 0.99 7.95
CA ALA A 48 -14.52 1.33 7.40
C ALA A 48 -14.68 2.85 7.20
N VAL A 49 -14.20 3.66 8.14
CA VAL A 49 -14.16 5.12 8.00
C VAL A 49 -13.28 5.53 6.82
N VAL A 50 -12.11 4.90 6.65
CA VAL A 50 -11.24 5.19 5.51
C VAL A 50 -11.92 4.85 4.19
N LEU A 51 -12.54 3.67 4.06
CA LEU A 51 -13.30 3.31 2.85
C LEU A 51 -14.38 4.34 2.55
N LEU A 52 -15.14 4.79 3.56
CA LEU A 52 -16.16 5.83 3.36
C LEU A 52 -15.59 7.14 2.82
N VAL A 53 -14.43 7.58 3.34
CA VAL A 53 -13.75 8.78 2.85
C VAL A 53 -13.31 8.59 1.38
N VAL A 54 -12.75 7.44 1.06
CA VAL A 54 -12.31 7.14 -0.32
C VAL A 54 -13.51 7.08 -1.27
N TYR A 55 -14.58 6.37 -0.92
CA TYR A 55 -15.81 6.33 -1.73
C TYR A 55 -16.40 7.73 -1.95
N PHE A 56 -16.37 8.58 -0.93
CA PHE A 56 -16.81 9.96 -1.03
C PHE A 56 -15.92 10.81 -1.96
N SER A 57 -14.59 10.57 -1.96
CA SER A 57 -13.65 11.22 -2.88
C SER A 57 -13.84 10.73 -4.32
N VAL A 58 -13.85 9.43 -4.54
CA VAL A 58 -13.94 8.79 -5.88
C VAL A 58 -15.26 9.15 -6.56
N SER A 59 -16.37 9.23 -5.82
CA SER A 59 -17.68 9.64 -6.35
C SER A 59 -17.78 11.12 -6.73
N GLY A 60 -16.77 11.94 -6.41
CA GLY A 60 -16.80 13.39 -6.64
C GLY A 60 -17.85 14.13 -5.82
N LEU A 61 -18.40 13.50 -4.77
CA LEU A 61 -19.29 14.20 -3.84
C LEU A 61 -18.52 15.25 -3.02
N GLY A 62 -17.24 15.00 -2.74
CA GLY A 62 -16.36 15.96 -2.06
C GLY A 62 -16.26 17.31 -2.77
N SER A 63 -16.24 17.35 -4.11
CA SER A 63 -16.20 18.62 -4.85
C SER A 63 -17.51 19.40 -4.79
N LYS A 64 -18.64 18.76 -4.45
CA LYS A 64 -19.95 19.43 -4.31
C LYS A 64 -20.15 20.07 -2.94
N PHE A 65 -19.54 19.50 -1.89
CA PHE A 65 -19.70 19.96 -0.51
C PHE A 65 -18.51 20.81 -0.01
N SER A 66 -17.35 20.78 -0.68
CA SER A 66 -16.17 21.46 -0.17
C SER A 66 -16.14 22.95 -0.54
N ILE A 67 -16.30 23.77 0.49
CA ILE A 67 -16.00 25.20 0.50
C ILE A 67 -14.46 25.33 0.52
N ASN A 68 -13.84 25.68 -0.61
CA ASN A 68 -12.44 26.11 -0.78
C ASN A 68 -11.27 25.14 -0.48
N ASN A 69 -11.47 23.85 -0.15
CA ASN A 69 -10.32 22.95 0.04
C ASN A 69 -9.94 22.23 -1.26
N ALA A 70 -8.91 22.72 -1.95
CA ALA A 70 -8.39 22.13 -3.19
C ALA A 70 -8.06 20.63 -3.08
N SER A 71 -7.58 20.17 -1.92
CA SER A 71 -7.25 18.75 -1.69
C SER A 71 -8.47 17.83 -1.64
N VAL A 72 -9.62 18.31 -1.14
CA VAL A 72 -10.87 17.52 -1.04
C VAL A 72 -11.59 17.45 -2.39
N GLN A 73 -11.26 18.37 -3.31
CA GLN A 73 -11.82 18.40 -4.67
C GLN A 73 -11.17 17.36 -5.60
N GLN A 74 -10.02 16.80 -5.22
CA GLN A 74 -9.36 15.75 -6.01
C GLN A 74 -10.07 14.41 -5.81
N ARG A 75 -10.32 13.68 -6.91
CA ARG A 75 -10.94 12.34 -6.91
C ARG A 75 -10.02 11.21 -6.40
N ILE A 76 -8.78 11.56 -6.06
CA ILE A 76 -7.72 10.66 -5.57
C ILE A 76 -7.45 10.82 -4.07
N PHE A 77 -8.21 11.68 -3.39
CA PHE A 77 -7.98 11.98 -1.98
C PHE A 77 -8.27 10.77 -1.10
N ASN A 78 -7.30 10.38 -0.29
CA ASN A 78 -7.43 9.34 0.71
C ASN A 78 -6.56 9.65 1.94
N THR A 79 -6.82 8.99 3.07
CA THR A 79 -6.15 9.24 4.35
C THR A 79 -5.02 8.26 4.66
N ILE A 80 -4.71 7.33 3.76
CA ILE A 80 -3.72 6.26 3.98
C ILE A 80 -2.39 6.60 3.34
N SER A 81 -2.45 7.00 2.07
CA SER A 81 -1.29 7.24 1.24
C SER A 81 -1.50 8.48 0.39
N PHE A 82 -0.41 9.07 -0.05
CA PHE A 82 -0.44 10.11 -1.08
C PHE A 82 -0.92 9.55 -2.43
N SER A 83 -0.81 8.23 -2.62
CA SER A 83 -1.02 7.52 -3.89
C SER A 83 -2.26 6.62 -3.86
N LEU A 84 -2.88 6.41 -5.03
CA LEU A 84 -3.90 5.38 -5.22
C LEU A 84 -3.29 3.97 -5.20
N ASP A 85 -2.04 3.83 -5.63
CA ASP A 85 -1.26 2.59 -5.58
C ASP A 85 -1.07 2.12 -4.14
N GLY A 86 -0.59 3.00 -3.26
CA GLY A 86 -0.38 2.72 -1.85
C GLY A 86 -1.69 2.41 -1.13
N LEU A 87 -2.77 3.13 -1.46
CA LEU A 87 -4.11 2.81 -0.97
C LEU A 87 -4.55 1.40 -1.39
N SER A 88 -4.38 1.04 -2.66
CA SER A 88 -4.82 -0.26 -3.22
C SER A 88 -4.03 -1.43 -2.64
N ILE A 89 -2.72 -1.26 -2.45
CA ILE A 89 -1.88 -2.24 -1.75
C ILE A 89 -2.36 -2.41 -0.30
N PHE A 90 -2.61 -1.31 0.41
CA PHE A 90 -3.13 -1.36 1.78
C PHE A 90 -4.48 -2.09 1.84
N VAL A 91 -5.43 -1.75 0.98
CA VAL A 91 -6.74 -2.39 0.90
C VAL A 91 -6.60 -3.90 0.64
N SER A 92 -5.66 -4.30 -0.23
CA SER A 92 -5.37 -5.71 -0.52
C SER A 92 -4.88 -6.46 0.72
N VAL A 93 -3.93 -5.88 1.48
CA VAL A 93 -3.45 -6.47 2.75
C VAL A 93 -4.59 -6.59 3.77
N VAL A 94 -5.43 -5.56 3.89
CA VAL A 94 -6.58 -5.60 4.80
C VAL A 94 -7.62 -6.63 4.37
N MET A 95 -7.83 -6.83 3.07
CA MET A 95 -8.71 -7.89 2.56
C MET A 95 -8.21 -9.29 2.93
N VAL A 96 -6.90 -9.54 2.85
CA VAL A 96 -6.29 -10.80 3.32
C VAL A 96 -6.56 -10.99 4.81
N LEU A 97 -6.38 -9.94 5.61
CA LEU A 97 -6.64 -9.98 7.05
C LEU A 97 -8.14 -10.19 7.36
N LEU A 98 -9.04 -9.54 6.62
CA LEU A 98 -10.50 -9.74 6.72
C LEU A 98 -10.90 -11.17 6.39
N ALA A 99 -10.36 -11.75 5.32
CA ALA A 99 -10.59 -13.14 4.95
C ALA A 99 -10.09 -14.10 6.05
N GLY A 100 -8.91 -13.83 6.62
CA GLY A 100 -8.37 -14.61 7.74
C GLY A 100 -9.24 -14.57 8.98
N VAL A 101 -9.73 -13.39 9.39
CA VAL A 101 -10.63 -13.26 10.54
C VAL A 101 -11.98 -13.91 10.27
N ILE A 102 -12.48 -13.92 9.03
CA ILE A 102 -13.72 -14.61 8.67
C ILE A 102 -13.57 -16.13 8.77
N ILE A 103 -12.43 -16.68 8.34
CA ILE A 103 -12.11 -18.12 8.44
C ILE A 103 -11.90 -18.55 9.89
N CYS A 104 -11.19 -17.74 10.68
CA CYS A 104 -10.96 -17.99 12.10
C CYS A 104 -12.24 -17.66 12.88
N SER A 105 -13.12 -18.67 13.05
CA SER A 105 -14.44 -18.51 13.67
C SER A 105 -14.47 -18.03 15.13
N ASP A 106 -13.31 -17.86 15.75
CA ASP A 106 -13.16 -17.68 17.20
C ASP A 106 -13.39 -16.24 17.66
N PHE A 107 -13.42 -15.28 16.74
CA PHE A 107 -13.61 -13.87 17.07
C PHE A 107 -15.10 -13.49 17.15
N LYS A 108 -15.51 -12.81 18.23
CA LYS A 108 -16.89 -12.31 18.45
C LYS A 108 -17.28 -11.08 17.60
N ILE A 109 -16.66 -10.90 16.44
CA ILE A 109 -16.99 -9.79 15.53
C ILE A 109 -18.17 -10.20 14.66
N LYS A 110 -19.12 -9.28 14.43
CA LYS A 110 -20.30 -9.55 13.58
C LYS A 110 -19.86 -9.93 12.17
N LYS A 111 -19.97 -11.22 11.80
CA LYS A 111 -19.56 -11.74 10.47
C LYS A 111 -20.15 -10.95 9.29
N ASN A 112 -21.40 -10.47 9.42
CA ASN A 112 -22.04 -9.66 8.37
C ASN A 112 -21.31 -8.33 8.14
N PHE A 113 -20.84 -7.67 9.19
CA PHE A 113 -20.07 -6.43 9.07
C PHE A 113 -18.76 -6.66 8.31
N LEU A 114 -18.04 -7.75 8.64
CA LEU A 114 -16.80 -8.12 7.94
C LEU A 114 -17.04 -8.43 6.46
N LYS A 115 -18.12 -9.16 6.14
CA LYS A 115 -18.49 -9.46 4.75
C LYS A 115 -18.82 -8.20 3.94
N VAL A 116 -19.56 -7.26 4.53
CA VAL A 116 -19.86 -5.96 3.90
C VAL A 116 -18.57 -5.18 3.65
N LEU A 117 -17.68 -5.14 4.64
CA LEU A 117 -16.41 -4.41 4.53
C LEU A 117 -15.49 -5.01 3.46
N LEU A 118 -15.44 -6.33 3.40
CA LEU A 118 -14.68 -7.07 2.40
C LEU A 118 -15.26 -6.89 0.99
N PHE A 119 -16.59 -6.91 0.83
CA PHE A 119 -17.22 -6.61 -0.46
C PHE A 119 -16.97 -5.15 -0.89
N ALA A 120 -17.10 -4.20 0.04
CA ALA A 120 -16.77 -2.79 -0.21
C ALA A 120 -15.29 -2.61 -0.57
N SER A 121 -14.38 -3.41 -0.02
CA SER A 121 -12.96 -3.36 -0.38
C SER A 121 -12.71 -3.88 -1.79
N LEU A 122 -13.39 -4.99 -2.18
CA LEU A 122 -13.32 -5.52 -3.53
C LEU A 122 -13.82 -4.50 -4.56
N VAL A 123 -15.00 -3.93 -4.34
CA VAL A 123 -15.57 -2.93 -5.27
C VAL A 123 -14.61 -1.76 -5.45
N LEU A 124 -13.94 -1.33 -4.37
CA LEU A 124 -12.95 -0.26 -4.46
C LEU A 124 -11.73 -0.69 -5.30
N LEU A 125 -11.20 -1.90 -5.10
CA LEU A 125 -10.09 -2.42 -5.92
C LEU A 125 -10.46 -2.52 -7.40
N ILE A 126 -11.69 -2.91 -7.72
CA ILE A 126 -12.19 -2.97 -9.11
C ILE A 126 -12.29 -1.57 -9.72
N ILE A 127 -12.66 -0.55 -8.93
CA ILE A 127 -12.73 0.84 -9.41
C ILE A 127 -11.33 1.41 -9.68
N ILE A 128 -10.37 1.12 -8.80
CA ILE A 128 -9.01 1.66 -8.91
C ILE A 128 -8.18 0.90 -9.95
N ASP A 129 -8.34 -0.43 -9.99
CA ASP A 129 -7.73 -1.37 -10.91
C ASP A 129 -6.20 -1.26 -11.11
N ILE A 130 -5.45 -1.55 -10.05
CA ILE A 130 -3.98 -1.52 -10.09
C ILE A 130 -3.42 -2.95 -9.98
N ILE A 131 -2.62 -3.35 -10.97
CA ILE A 131 -2.01 -4.70 -11.07
C ILE A 131 -1.24 -5.06 -9.79
N SER A 132 -0.45 -4.13 -9.24
CA SER A 132 0.32 -4.34 -8.02
C SER A 132 -0.56 -4.77 -6.82
N ALA A 133 -1.76 -4.21 -6.71
CA ALA A 133 -2.70 -4.58 -5.65
C ALA A 133 -3.23 -6.00 -5.83
N TRP A 134 -3.58 -6.38 -7.07
CA TRP A 134 -4.03 -7.72 -7.42
C TRP A 134 -2.95 -8.80 -7.17
N ILE A 135 -1.69 -8.50 -7.45
CA ILE A 135 -0.55 -9.39 -7.14
C ILE A 135 -0.42 -9.59 -5.62
N VAL A 136 -0.49 -8.51 -4.83
CA VAL A 136 -0.41 -8.58 -3.37
C VAL A 136 -1.58 -9.37 -2.79
N LEU A 137 -2.80 -9.14 -3.28
CA LEU A 137 -3.99 -9.87 -2.88
C LEU A 137 -3.88 -11.36 -3.21
N LEU A 138 -3.42 -11.69 -4.43
CA LEU A 138 -3.19 -13.06 -4.88
C LEU A 138 -2.18 -13.78 -3.98
N ALA A 139 -1.02 -13.16 -3.74
CA ALA A 139 0.04 -13.73 -2.91
C ALA A 139 -0.43 -13.95 -1.47
N GLY A 140 -1.07 -12.94 -0.87
CA GLY A 140 -1.56 -13.00 0.51
C GLY A 140 -2.66 -14.04 0.72
N LEU A 141 -3.64 -14.11 -0.19
CA LEU A 141 -4.72 -15.10 -0.09
C LEU A 141 -4.26 -16.52 -0.42
N SER A 142 -3.34 -16.68 -1.38
CA SER A 142 -2.74 -17.99 -1.67
C SER A 142 -1.99 -18.51 -0.44
N PHE A 143 -1.17 -17.66 0.18
CA PHE A 143 -0.47 -18.00 1.42
C PHE A 143 -1.46 -18.34 2.55
N LEU A 144 -2.51 -17.54 2.73
CA LEU A 144 -3.53 -17.79 3.75
C LEU A 144 -4.27 -19.11 3.51
N THR A 145 -4.58 -19.44 2.26
CA THR A 145 -5.26 -20.69 1.88
C THR A 145 -4.37 -21.90 2.16
N VAL A 146 -3.07 -21.81 1.82
CA VAL A 146 -2.07 -22.85 2.14
C VAL A 146 -1.95 -23.02 3.66
N LEU A 147 -1.84 -21.93 4.41
CA LEU A 147 -1.79 -21.99 5.88
C LEU A 147 -3.05 -22.63 6.46
N ALA A 148 -4.23 -22.23 6.00
CA ALA A 148 -5.49 -22.84 6.43
C ALA A 148 -5.50 -24.35 6.14
N PHE A 149 -4.90 -24.76 5.01
CA PHE A 149 -4.68 -26.17 4.63
C PHE A 149 -3.81 -26.92 5.64
N LEU A 150 -2.64 -26.35 5.95
CA LEU A 150 -1.68 -26.94 6.87
C LEU A 150 -2.19 -27.01 8.31
N THR A 151 -2.95 -26.02 8.78
CA THR A 151 -3.46 -25.99 10.16
C THR A 151 -4.72 -26.84 10.36
N GLY A 152 -5.31 -27.38 9.30
CA GLY A 152 -6.49 -28.25 9.40
C GLY A 152 -7.74 -27.54 9.93
N SER A 153 -7.83 -26.21 9.77
CA SER A 153 -8.93 -25.38 10.31
C SER A 153 -10.32 -25.67 9.68
N PHE A 154 -10.41 -26.62 8.76
CA PHE A 154 -11.61 -26.93 7.95
C PHE A 154 -12.73 -27.67 8.67
N LYS A 155 -12.47 -28.27 9.84
CA LYS A 155 -13.39 -29.25 10.42
C LYS A 155 -14.77 -28.69 10.78
N LYS A 156 -14.92 -27.36 10.84
CA LYS A 156 -16.16 -26.72 11.31
C LYS A 156 -16.95 -26.00 10.22
N ASP A 157 -16.30 -25.36 9.25
CA ASP A 157 -16.98 -24.50 8.26
C ASP A 157 -16.28 -24.50 6.87
N MET A 158 -16.30 -25.63 6.16
CA MET A 158 -15.66 -25.76 4.83
C MET A 158 -16.13 -24.70 3.81
N HIS A 159 -17.37 -24.21 3.95
CA HIS A 159 -17.94 -23.16 3.10
C HIS A 159 -17.23 -21.80 3.25
N GLN A 160 -16.54 -21.54 4.36
CA GLN A 160 -15.83 -20.27 4.57
C GLN A 160 -14.54 -20.19 3.77
N LEU A 161 -13.97 -21.33 3.34
CA LEU A 161 -12.78 -21.38 2.49
C LEU A 161 -13.07 -21.03 1.03
N LEU A 162 -14.31 -21.18 0.59
CA LEU A 162 -14.74 -20.78 -0.76
C LEU A 162 -14.51 -19.28 -1.00
N LEU A 163 -14.54 -18.48 0.06
CA LEU A 163 -14.38 -17.03 -0.01
C LEU A 163 -12.96 -16.61 -0.46
N PRO A 164 -11.85 -17.03 0.20
CA PRO A 164 -10.50 -16.75 -0.30
C PRO A 164 -10.24 -17.35 -1.68
N ILE A 165 -10.73 -18.56 -1.97
CA ILE A 165 -10.57 -19.18 -3.30
C ILE A 165 -11.22 -18.32 -4.38
N PHE A 166 -12.44 -17.83 -4.11
CA PHE A 166 -13.15 -16.93 -5.01
C PHE A 166 -12.35 -15.64 -5.28
N PHE A 167 -11.78 -15.03 -4.24
CA PHE A 167 -10.94 -13.84 -4.43
C PHE A 167 -9.63 -14.12 -5.16
N VAL A 168 -9.00 -15.28 -4.96
CA VAL A 168 -7.82 -15.69 -5.73
C VAL A 168 -8.15 -15.75 -7.22
N ILE A 169 -9.29 -16.34 -7.58
CA ILE A 169 -9.74 -16.40 -8.98
C ILE A 169 -9.95 -14.99 -9.54
N ILE A 170 -10.62 -14.11 -8.79
CA ILE A 170 -10.81 -12.71 -9.19
C ILE A 170 -9.45 -12.01 -9.38
N SER A 171 -8.51 -12.16 -8.44
CA SER A 171 -7.19 -11.54 -8.55
C SER A 171 -6.45 -12.01 -9.79
N VAL A 172 -6.51 -13.30 -10.14
CA VAL A 172 -5.90 -13.81 -11.38
C VAL A 172 -6.56 -13.18 -12.60
N LEU A 173 -7.89 -13.09 -12.63
CA LEU A 173 -8.60 -12.47 -13.77
C LEU A 173 -8.19 -11.01 -13.99
N PHE A 174 -8.16 -10.20 -12.93
CA PHE A 174 -7.82 -8.77 -13.02
C PHE A 174 -6.32 -8.49 -13.23
N ILE A 175 -5.44 -9.49 -13.09
CA ILE A 175 -4.05 -9.36 -13.56
C ILE A 175 -3.98 -9.32 -15.10
N PHE A 176 -4.93 -9.96 -15.78
CA PHE A 176 -4.97 -10.05 -17.25
C PHE A 176 -5.99 -9.10 -17.89
N ILE A 177 -6.91 -8.54 -17.12
CA ILE A 177 -7.98 -7.65 -17.60
C ILE A 177 -7.74 -6.27 -17.02
N ASP A 178 -7.51 -5.29 -17.89
CA ASP A 178 -7.42 -3.88 -17.56
C ASP A 178 -8.79 -3.21 -17.78
N ILE A 179 -9.53 -3.03 -16.70
CA ILE A 179 -10.84 -2.37 -16.67
C ILE A 179 -10.69 -0.89 -16.28
N GLY A 180 -9.66 -0.55 -15.51
CA GLY A 180 -9.46 0.79 -14.94
C GLY A 180 -8.17 1.48 -15.38
N GLY A 181 -8.33 2.77 -15.73
CA GLY A 181 -7.29 3.78 -15.67
C GLY A 181 -6.18 3.76 -16.72
N GLN A 182 -5.77 2.62 -17.30
CA GLN A 182 -4.73 2.63 -18.34
C GLN A 182 -5.31 2.82 -19.73
N ASN A 183 -6.55 2.37 -19.95
CA ASN A 183 -7.28 2.64 -21.19
C ASN A 183 -7.85 4.07 -21.18
N PRO A 184 -7.59 4.89 -22.22
CA PRO A 184 -8.12 6.25 -22.33
C PRO A 184 -9.66 6.28 -22.44
N ASP A 185 -10.29 5.16 -22.76
CA ASP A 185 -11.75 4.99 -22.84
C ASP A 185 -12.39 4.52 -21.51
N SER A 186 -11.61 4.46 -20.42
CA SER A 186 -12.14 4.02 -19.13
C SER A 186 -13.08 5.07 -18.50
N PHE A 187 -14.11 4.60 -17.79
CA PHE A 187 -15.08 5.48 -17.11
C PHE A 187 -14.45 6.34 -15.99
N PHE A 188 -13.27 5.94 -15.51
CA PHE A 188 -12.53 6.59 -14.42
C PHE A 188 -11.08 6.82 -14.83
N ILE A 189 -10.81 7.99 -15.41
CA ILE A 189 -9.44 8.44 -15.71
C ILE A 189 -8.84 9.00 -14.43
N PHE A 190 -7.90 8.26 -13.84
CA PHE A 190 -7.09 8.74 -12.72
C PHE A 190 -5.71 9.18 -13.23
N PRO A 191 -5.13 10.27 -12.69
CA PRO A 191 -3.75 10.62 -13.01
C PRO A 191 -2.84 9.51 -12.52
N GLN A 192 -2.14 8.84 -13.44
CA GLN A 192 -1.16 7.82 -13.09
C GLN A 192 0.05 8.46 -12.40
N GLU A 193 0.50 7.82 -11.32
CA GLU A 193 1.75 8.21 -10.71
C GLU A 193 2.90 7.88 -11.64
N GLN A 194 3.69 8.89 -12.00
CA GLN A 194 4.87 8.69 -12.79
C GLN A 194 6.00 8.22 -11.89
N TYR A 195 6.31 6.92 -11.95
CA TYR A 195 7.49 6.35 -11.33
C TYR A 195 8.56 6.06 -12.37
N LEU A 196 9.83 6.07 -11.93
CA LEU A 196 10.93 5.67 -12.78
C LEU A 196 10.90 4.15 -12.93
N GLU A 197 11.08 3.64 -14.15
CA GLU A 197 11.24 2.20 -14.37
C GLU A 197 12.36 1.64 -13.47
N GLN A 198 12.20 0.41 -12.99
CA GLN A 198 13.15 -0.18 -12.05
C GLN A 198 14.56 -0.30 -12.65
N SER A 199 14.66 -0.66 -13.93
CA SER A 199 15.92 -0.77 -14.68
C SER A 199 16.62 0.59 -14.80
N ALA A 200 15.87 1.63 -15.15
CA ALA A 200 16.35 3.01 -15.23
C ALA A 200 16.81 3.54 -13.86
N SER A 201 16.10 3.18 -12.79
CA SER A 201 16.46 3.53 -11.41
C SER A 201 17.81 2.94 -11.02
N TYR A 202 18.05 1.66 -11.31
CA TYR A 202 19.35 1.04 -11.07
C TYR A 202 20.44 1.66 -11.93
N LYS A 203 20.15 2.00 -13.20
CA LYS A 203 21.13 2.65 -14.08
C LYS A 203 21.56 4.02 -13.54
N VAL A 204 20.62 4.83 -13.05
CA VAL A 204 20.92 6.11 -12.38
C VAL A 204 21.78 5.87 -11.15
N ALA A 205 21.39 4.95 -10.26
CA ALA A 205 22.13 4.66 -9.05
C ALA A 205 23.56 4.15 -9.31
N LEU A 206 23.71 3.24 -10.27
CA LEU A 206 25.02 2.72 -10.67
C LEU A 206 25.90 3.79 -11.33
N ASN A 207 25.32 4.71 -12.10
CA ASN A 207 26.07 5.81 -12.67
C ASN A 207 26.55 6.78 -11.58
N THR A 208 25.70 7.09 -10.59
CA THR A 208 26.06 7.96 -9.45
C THR A 208 27.22 7.42 -8.63
N ILE A 209 27.24 6.12 -8.33
CA ILE A 209 28.35 5.53 -7.56
C ILE A 209 29.65 5.46 -8.38
N LYS A 210 29.57 5.36 -9.71
CA LYS A 210 30.74 5.35 -10.60
C LYS A 210 31.44 6.70 -10.70
N GLU A 211 30.83 7.79 -10.22
CA GLU A 211 31.40 9.14 -10.29
C GLU A 211 32.61 9.33 -9.36
N GLY A 212 32.80 8.45 -8.36
CA GLY A 212 34.01 8.46 -7.56
C GLY A 212 33.99 7.47 -6.40
N PRO A 213 35.18 7.17 -5.82
CA PRO A 213 35.32 6.21 -4.73
C PRO A 213 34.53 6.60 -3.47
N LYS A 214 34.34 7.91 -3.24
CA LYS A 214 33.46 8.44 -2.19
C LYS A 214 32.02 7.96 -2.38
N ASN A 215 31.47 8.12 -3.59
CA ASN A 215 30.07 7.80 -3.87
C ASN A 215 29.81 6.29 -3.78
N ILE A 216 30.80 5.44 -4.07
CA ILE A 216 30.70 3.99 -3.85
C ILE A 216 30.44 3.69 -2.37
N LEU A 217 31.22 4.28 -1.47
CA LEU A 217 31.15 3.96 -0.04
C LEU A 217 29.94 4.60 0.64
N ILE A 218 29.76 5.91 0.46
CA ILE A 218 28.80 6.73 1.22
C ILE A 218 27.73 7.40 0.37
N GLY A 219 27.71 7.16 -0.95
CA GLY A 219 26.75 7.77 -1.87
C GLY A 219 27.02 9.24 -2.15
N SER A 220 26.11 9.85 -2.91
CA SER A 220 26.11 11.29 -3.22
C SER A 220 25.66 12.16 -2.02
N GLY A 221 24.93 11.57 -1.06
CA GLY A 221 24.41 12.22 0.14
C GLY A 221 22.92 11.91 0.38
N PRO A 222 22.40 12.00 1.61
CA PRO A 222 20.97 11.76 1.87
C PRO A 222 20.08 12.80 1.16
N GLY A 223 19.09 12.34 0.41
CA GLY A 223 18.11 13.21 -0.26
C GLY A 223 18.60 13.89 -1.54
N THR A 224 19.73 13.46 -2.10
CA THR A 224 20.30 14.01 -3.36
C THR A 224 19.80 13.31 -4.62
N TRP A 225 18.89 12.33 -4.51
CA TRP A 225 18.38 11.55 -5.65
C TRP A 225 17.95 12.41 -6.84
N LEU A 226 17.25 13.52 -6.60
CA LEU A 226 16.83 14.41 -7.67
C LEU A 226 18.02 14.90 -8.50
N ASN A 227 19.12 15.29 -7.86
CA ASN A 227 20.31 15.79 -8.56
C ASN A 227 20.98 14.67 -9.36
N ASP A 228 21.05 13.48 -8.77
CA ASP A 228 21.63 12.29 -9.40
C ASP A 228 20.80 11.85 -10.62
N PHE A 229 19.48 11.88 -10.50
CA PHE A 229 18.55 11.60 -11.58
C PHE A 229 18.65 12.63 -12.70
N LEU A 230 18.70 13.93 -12.37
CA LEU A 230 18.83 14.98 -13.38
C LEU A 230 20.16 14.87 -14.15
N LYS A 231 21.24 14.46 -13.47
CA LYS A 231 22.55 14.26 -14.09
C LYS A 231 22.61 13.00 -14.95
N ASN A 232 22.01 11.90 -14.50
CA ASN A 232 22.06 10.59 -15.15
C ASN A 232 20.74 10.20 -15.84
N ARG A 233 19.96 11.20 -16.27
CA ARG A 233 18.61 11.00 -16.81
C ARG A 233 18.62 10.07 -18.03
N PRO A 234 17.74 9.05 -18.09
CA PRO A 234 17.62 8.19 -19.27
C PRO A 234 17.23 8.98 -20.52
N VAL A 235 17.80 8.61 -21.68
CA VAL A 235 17.52 9.27 -22.96
C VAL A 235 16.04 9.19 -23.34
N ALA A 236 15.38 8.07 -23.05
CA ALA A 236 13.94 7.88 -23.29
C ALA A 236 13.08 8.98 -22.62
N PHE A 237 13.46 9.48 -21.44
CA PHE A 237 12.75 10.57 -20.76
C PHE A 237 12.90 11.93 -21.45
N ASN A 238 13.98 12.13 -22.20
CA ASN A 238 14.20 13.37 -22.96
C ASN A 238 13.51 13.30 -24.34
N GLU A 239 13.35 12.11 -24.90
CA GLU A 239 12.69 11.88 -26.18
C GLU A 239 11.16 11.92 -26.05
N GLU A 240 10.60 11.49 -24.91
CA GLU A 240 9.17 11.58 -24.65
C GLU A 240 8.74 12.99 -24.20
N SER A 241 8.00 13.70 -25.07
CA SER A 241 7.56 15.09 -24.89
C SER A 241 6.69 15.36 -23.65
N ILE A 242 6.22 14.34 -22.94
CA ILE A 242 5.39 14.49 -21.73
C ILE A 242 6.24 14.37 -20.46
N LEU A 243 7.34 13.62 -20.50
CA LEU A 243 8.15 13.28 -19.32
C LEU A 243 9.40 14.15 -19.16
N TRP A 244 9.77 14.96 -20.17
CA TRP A 244 10.99 15.79 -20.12
C TRP A 244 11.01 16.77 -18.94
N ASN A 245 9.83 17.26 -18.51
CA ASN A 245 9.69 18.18 -17.38
C ASN A 245 9.49 17.44 -16.04
N SER A 246 9.38 16.11 -16.05
CA SER A 246 9.17 15.34 -14.83
C SER A 246 10.44 15.33 -13.98
N ARG A 247 10.28 15.74 -12.72
CA ARG A 247 11.35 15.79 -11.71
C ARG A 247 11.07 14.73 -10.65
N LEU A 248 11.67 13.57 -10.83
CA LEU A 248 11.50 12.45 -9.91
C LEU A 248 12.42 12.64 -8.71
N ASN A 249 11.80 12.79 -7.54
CA ASN A 249 12.51 12.99 -6.27
C ASN A 249 12.83 11.67 -5.55
N TYR A 250 12.50 10.54 -6.19
CA TYR A 250 12.69 9.19 -5.67
C TYR A 250 12.93 8.22 -6.82
N ALA A 251 13.62 7.13 -6.50
CA ALA A 251 13.80 6.01 -7.40
C ALA A 251 12.52 5.17 -7.51
N GLY A 252 12.39 4.37 -8.58
CA GLY A 252 11.32 3.38 -8.71
C GLY A 252 11.41 2.24 -7.69
N ASN A 253 12.53 2.09 -6.99
CA ASN A 253 12.69 1.18 -5.87
C ASN A 253 13.62 1.77 -4.80
N TYR A 254 13.32 1.48 -3.54
CA TYR A 254 14.06 2.04 -2.39
C TYR A 254 15.55 1.67 -2.37
N ILE A 255 15.90 0.48 -2.85
CA ILE A 255 17.29 0.00 -2.87
C ILE A 255 18.14 0.86 -3.81
N SER A 256 17.62 1.23 -4.98
CA SER A 256 18.32 2.11 -5.92
C SER A 256 18.53 3.50 -5.32
N ASP A 257 17.53 4.01 -4.60
CA ASP A 257 17.66 5.29 -3.87
C ASP A 257 18.75 5.20 -2.80
N LEU A 258 18.79 4.13 -2.00
CA LEU A 258 19.84 3.89 -1.01
C LEU A 258 21.24 3.79 -1.64
N ILE A 259 21.37 3.05 -2.75
CA ILE A 259 22.67 2.91 -3.45
C ILE A 259 23.17 4.26 -3.92
N ALA A 260 22.31 5.07 -4.57
CA ALA A 260 22.70 6.37 -5.08
C ALA A 260 23.06 7.34 -3.95
N THR A 261 22.20 7.44 -2.93
CA THR A 261 22.28 8.48 -1.91
C THR A 261 23.19 8.14 -0.73
N LYS A 262 23.25 6.87 -0.33
CA LYS A 262 24.00 6.41 0.87
C LYS A 262 25.11 5.40 0.55
N GLY A 263 25.26 4.98 -0.71
CA GLY A 263 26.31 4.06 -1.13
C GLY A 263 26.13 2.65 -0.57
N VAL A 264 27.16 1.83 -0.74
CA VAL A 264 27.16 0.43 -0.29
C VAL A 264 27.05 0.32 1.23
N LEU A 265 27.70 1.21 1.99
CA LEU A 265 27.61 1.19 3.46
C LEU A 265 26.20 1.49 3.95
N GLY A 266 25.50 2.40 3.27
CA GLY A 266 24.10 2.71 3.58
C GLY A 266 23.16 1.53 3.33
N VAL A 267 23.39 0.77 2.26
CA VAL A 267 22.62 -0.46 1.97
C VAL A 267 22.92 -1.54 3.01
N LEU A 268 24.19 -1.76 3.34
CA LEU A 268 24.59 -2.75 4.35
C LEU A 268 24.06 -2.42 5.75
N SER A 269 23.96 -1.14 6.11
CA SER A 269 23.36 -0.72 7.38
C SER A 269 21.84 -0.90 7.43
N TYR A 270 21.19 -1.06 6.28
CA TYR A 270 19.74 -1.22 6.19
C TYR A 270 19.29 -2.69 6.24
N LEU A 271 20.14 -3.61 5.75
CA LEU A 271 19.93 -5.06 5.79
C LEU A 271 20.28 -5.65 7.16
#